data_AF-A0A7J6RQ16-F1
#
_entry.id   AF-A0A7J6RQ16-F1
#
_cell.length_a   1.000
_cell.length_b   1.000
_cell.length_c   1.000
_cell.angle_alpha   90.00
_cell.angle_beta   90.00
_cell.angle_gamma   90.00
#
_symmetry.space_group_name_H-M   'P 1'
#
loop_
_entity.id
_entity.type
_entity.pdbx_description
1 polymer ?
#
loop_
_entity_poly.entity_id
_entity_poly.type
_entity_poly.pdbx_seq_one_letter_code
_entity_poly.pdbx_strand_id
1 'polypeptide(L)'
;MSQQSPESQPTEPAPPAAAAPHPVEGGGSGVTSPGTPPQQVMGPNHSRPDFPKGDPSFAPYAAMYDLMSTKRDAEPSELPPQQSRIPIDATESFPINSDAFEGKIVVIHRPPDPNGPFPYHGYMGKKRRRWELRWQGRFKRKPSSALFFGIEATQPLPELGFVAKSGVRLVLSISTRLAAARGTMLLTNYPNPDPSKNTFFTFPLVSADTCIVSDLDTPPEELPDITADKALTGKVTHDYLFDTEHIYTFCYYSMYIDFVTWDLRNLPVVSGTSLCTFTGHQPIHVIIKDQEDEYFMDVLIAHR
;
A
#
# COMPACT_ATOMS: atom_id res chain seq x y z
N MET A 1 31.32 -36.13 -42.05
CA MET A 1 31.09 -34.78 -41.48
C MET A 1 29.68 -34.37 -41.87
N SER A 2 28.71 -34.69 -41.01
CA SER A 2 27.29 -34.36 -41.23
C SER A 2 26.91 -33.32 -40.18
N GLN A 3 26.59 -32.11 -40.62
CA GLN A 3 26.13 -31.01 -39.78
C GLN A 3 24.66 -31.27 -39.41
N GLN A 4 24.36 -31.39 -38.12
CA GLN A 4 23.00 -31.35 -37.59
C GLN A 4 22.60 -29.89 -37.39
N SER A 5 21.48 -29.50 -38.01
CA SER A 5 20.81 -28.22 -37.79
C SER A 5 20.16 -28.17 -36.39
N PRO A 6 20.12 -27.00 -35.73
CA PRO A 6 19.53 -26.89 -34.40
C PRO A 6 18.00 -26.87 -34.47
N GLU A 7 17.36 -27.72 -33.67
CA GLU A 7 15.93 -27.71 -33.39
C GLU A 7 15.53 -26.40 -32.69
N SER A 8 14.61 -25.66 -33.32
CA SER A 8 13.96 -24.48 -32.76
C SER A 8 12.99 -24.87 -31.65
N GLN A 9 13.24 -24.40 -30.43
CA GLN A 9 12.29 -24.54 -29.32
C GLN A 9 11.01 -23.71 -29.57
N PRO A 10 9.83 -24.21 -29.18
CA PRO A 10 8.58 -23.49 -29.34
C PRO A 10 8.49 -22.34 -28.33
N THR A 11 8.21 -21.15 -28.85
CA THR A 11 7.93 -19.94 -28.08
C THR A 11 6.62 -20.10 -27.31
N GLU A 12 6.69 -19.99 -25.99
CA GLU A 12 5.54 -19.99 -25.09
C GLU A 12 4.70 -18.71 -25.33
N PRO A 13 3.37 -18.82 -25.50
CA PRO A 13 2.53 -17.66 -25.78
C PRO A 13 2.41 -16.75 -24.55
N ALA A 14 2.51 -15.45 -24.77
CA ALA A 14 2.34 -14.44 -23.74
C ALA A 14 0.95 -14.54 -23.06
N PRO A 15 0.86 -14.36 -21.73
CA PRO A 15 -0.42 -14.40 -21.03
C PRO A 15 -1.33 -13.25 -21.46
N PRO A 16 -2.66 -13.47 -21.54
CA PRO A 16 -3.60 -12.46 -21.99
C PRO A 16 -3.66 -11.28 -21.01
N ALA A 17 -3.66 -10.07 -21.56
CA ALA A 17 -3.91 -8.85 -20.81
C ALA A 17 -5.29 -8.92 -20.14
N ALA A 18 -5.34 -8.69 -18.83
CA ALA A 18 -6.59 -8.60 -18.09
C ALA A 18 -7.47 -7.47 -18.69
N ALA A 19 -8.58 -7.86 -19.31
CA ALA A 19 -9.53 -6.95 -19.92
C ALA A 19 -10.14 -6.01 -18.86
N ALA A 20 -10.10 -4.71 -19.14
CA ALA A 20 -10.80 -3.71 -18.33
C ALA A 20 -12.32 -3.85 -18.58
N PRO A 21 -13.17 -3.72 -17.53
CA PRO A 21 -14.62 -3.72 -17.72
C PRO A 21 -15.07 -2.47 -18.49
N HIS A 22 -15.91 -2.68 -19.51
CA HIS A 22 -16.56 -1.62 -20.28
C HIS A 22 -17.56 -0.82 -19.42
N PRO A 23 -17.73 0.48 -19.67
CA PRO A 23 -18.72 1.30 -18.98
C PRO A 23 -20.13 0.95 -19.46
N VAL A 24 -21.04 0.76 -18.50
CA VAL A 24 -22.47 0.61 -18.75
C VAL A 24 -23.07 2.00 -18.90
N GLU A 25 -23.51 2.36 -20.11
CA GLU A 25 -24.39 3.49 -20.34
C GLU A 25 -25.81 3.11 -19.91
N GLY A 26 -26.36 3.87 -18.96
CA GLY A 26 -27.75 3.74 -18.53
C GLY A 26 -28.37 5.12 -18.39
N GLY A 27 -29.10 5.55 -19.43
CA GLY A 27 -30.00 6.68 -19.37
C GLY A 27 -31.30 6.32 -18.64
N GLY A 28 -31.91 7.30 -17.97
CA GLY A 28 -33.21 7.11 -17.32
C GLY A 28 -33.60 8.24 -16.38
N SER A 29 -34.34 9.19 -16.94
CA SER A 29 -35.05 10.32 -16.33
C SER A 29 -36.09 9.96 -15.27
N GLY A 30 -36.30 10.83 -14.26
CA GLY A 30 -37.64 11.04 -13.69
C GLY A 30 -37.77 11.36 -12.19
N VAL A 31 -38.30 12.57 -11.93
CA VAL A 31 -39.21 12.97 -10.82
C VAL A 31 -38.60 13.28 -9.43
N THR A 32 -38.62 14.58 -9.11
CA THR A 32 -38.36 15.16 -7.78
C THR A 32 -39.65 15.26 -6.96
N SER A 33 -39.61 14.84 -5.71
CA SER A 33 -40.57 15.24 -4.66
C SER A 33 -39.83 15.74 -3.42
N PRO A 34 -40.31 16.80 -2.73
CA PRO A 34 -39.61 17.40 -1.60
C PRO A 34 -39.88 16.61 -0.31
N GLY A 35 -38.87 15.90 0.19
CA GLY A 35 -38.90 15.19 1.47
C GLY A 35 -38.18 15.97 2.56
N THR A 36 -38.84 16.07 3.71
CA THR A 36 -38.44 16.66 5.00
C THR A 36 -36.97 16.42 5.39
N PRO A 37 -36.26 17.42 5.95
CA PRO A 37 -34.87 17.26 6.36
C PRO A 37 -34.74 16.25 7.54
N PRO A 38 -33.77 15.33 7.49
CA PRO A 38 -33.54 14.38 8.59
C PRO A 38 -32.98 15.11 9.82
N GLN A 39 -33.56 14.80 10.98
CA GLN A 39 -33.01 15.20 12.28
C GLN A 39 -31.60 14.62 12.45
N GLN A 40 -30.62 15.50 12.65
CA GLN A 40 -29.27 15.14 13.06
C GLN A 40 -29.32 14.51 14.46
N VAL A 41 -29.08 13.21 14.51
CA VAL A 41 -28.77 12.51 15.76
C VAL A 41 -27.32 12.84 16.10
N MET A 42 -27.13 13.64 17.16
CA MET A 42 -25.81 13.92 17.72
C MET A 42 -25.22 12.63 18.30
N GLY A 43 -24.24 12.06 17.61
CA GLY A 43 -23.43 10.95 18.13
C GLY A 43 -22.46 11.40 19.23
N PRO A 44 -21.86 10.46 19.98
CA PRO A 44 -20.93 10.75 21.06
C PRO A 44 -19.71 11.54 20.55
N ASN A 45 -19.35 12.56 21.32
CA ASN A 45 -18.30 13.53 21.02
C ASN A 45 -16.92 12.87 21.25
N HIS A 46 -16.38 12.19 20.24
CA HIS A 46 -14.99 11.75 20.25
C HIS A 46 -14.09 12.96 19.95
N SER A 47 -13.35 13.43 20.95
CA SER A 47 -12.35 14.49 20.78
C SER A 47 -11.34 14.04 19.72
N ARG A 48 -11.24 14.79 18.61
CA ARG A 48 -10.18 14.61 17.61
C ARG A 48 -8.82 14.76 18.32
N PRO A 49 -7.82 13.90 18.04
CA PRO A 49 -6.46 14.14 18.51
C PRO A 49 -6.02 15.55 18.10
N ASP A 50 -5.48 16.32 19.04
CA ASP A 50 -4.95 17.66 18.78
C ASP A 50 -3.66 17.51 17.96
N PHE A 51 -3.80 17.54 16.64
CA PHE A 51 -2.65 17.64 15.75
C PHE A 51 -1.97 18.99 15.98
N PRO A 52 -0.62 19.07 16.00
CA PRO A 52 0.08 20.34 16.05
C PRO A 52 -0.44 21.25 14.93
N LYS A 53 -0.81 22.50 15.27
CA LYS A 53 -1.15 23.52 14.27
C LYS A 53 0.07 23.72 13.37
N GLY A 54 0.06 23.00 12.25
CA GLY A 54 1.23 22.86 11.39
C GLY A 54 1.55 24.12 10.60
N ASP A 55 2.83 24.25 10.24
CA ASP A 55 3.36 25.24 9.31
C ASP A 55 2.50 25.30 8.01
N PRO A 56 2.06 26.49 7.57
CA PRO A 56 1.18 26.68 6.41
C PRO A 56 1.81 26.32 5.06
N SER A 57 3.11 26.03 4.98
CA SER A 57 3.74 25.40 3.80
C SER A 57 3.39 23.91 3.66
N PHE A 58 2.81 23.30 4.70
CA PHE A 58 2.35 21.92 4.71
C PHE A 58 0.91 21.87 4.20
N ALA A 59 0.76 21.67 2.89
CA ALA A 59 -0.50 21.28 2.29
C ALA A 59 -1.09 20.01 3.00
N PRO A 60 -2.42 19.82 2.98
CA PRO A 60 -3.16 18.84 3.80
C PRO A 60 -2.96 17.41 3.31
N TYR A 61 -1.72 16.92 3.34
CA TYR A 61 -1.32 15.67 2.75
C TYR A 61 -0.87 14.70 3.85
N ALA A 62 -1.11 13.41 3.64
CA ALA A 62 -0.54 12.40 4.52
C ALA A 62 0.98 12.55 4.62
N ALA A 63 1.48 12.32 5.83
CA ALA A 63 2.90 12.18 6.09
C ALA A 63 3.21 10.70 6.33
N MET A 64 4.30 10.24 5.72
CA MET A 64 4.84 8.91 5.94
C MET A 64 6.06 9.03 6.83
N TYR A 65 6.18 8.16 7.83
CA TYR A 65 7.29 8.16 8.78
C TYR A 65 7.91 6.78 8.86
N ASP A 66 9.23 6.70 8.79
CA ASP A 66 9.97 5.50 9.12
C ASP A 66 9.92 5.29 10.65
N LEU A 67 9.15 4.29 11.09
CA LEU A 67 9.08 3.93 12.49
C LEU A 67 10.18 2.98 12.92
N MET A 68 10.99 2.46 12.00
CA MET A 68 11.97 1.44 12.34
C MET A 68 13.08 1.94 13.25
N SER A 69 13.27 3.25 13.35
CA SER A 69 14.18 3.92 14.28
C SER A 69 13.54 4.30 15.62
N THR A 70 12.22 4.12 15.74
CA THR A 70 11.41 4.54 16.90
C THR A 70 10.70 3.34 17.53
N LYS A 71 10.45 3.36 18.84
CA LYS A 71 9.65 2.29 19.47
C LYS A 71 8.20 2.40 18.98
N ARG A 72 7.63 1.28 18.54
CA ARG A 72 6.25 1.16 18.05
C ARG A 72 5.20 1.60 19.08
N ASP A 73 5.53 1.47 20.37
CA ASP A 73 4.67 1.82 21.50
C ASP A 73 4.75 3.31 21.88
N ALA A 74 5.31 4.17 21.02
CA ALA A 74 5.21 5.61 21.25
C ALA A 74 3.73 5.98 21.40
N GLU A 75 3.40 6.68 22.49
CA GLU A 75 2.03 7.08 22.80
C GLU A 75 1.37 7.72 21.57
N PRO A 76 0.14 7.34 21.19
CA PRO A 76 -0.52 7.76 19.94
C PRO A 76 -0.61 9.29 19.73
N SER A 77 -0.37 10.08 20.79
CA SER A 77 -0.40 11.53 20.75
C SER A 77 0.84 12.17 20.12
N GLU A 78 1.96 11.46 20.01
CA GLU A 78 3.21 12.03 19.49
C GLU A 78 3.55 11.45 18.11
N LEU A 79 3.43 12.28 17.08
CA LEU A 79 3.96 11.93 15.76
C LEU A 79 5.48 11.75 15.85
N PRO A 80 6.06 10.84 15.03
CA PRO A 80 7.51 10.67 14.99
C PRO A 80 8.22 11.97 14.63
N PRO A 81 9.51 12.11 15.00
CA PRO A 81 10.30 13.29 14.66
C PRO A 81 10.29 13.58 13.15
N GLN A 82 10.31 14.86 12.78
CA GLN A 82 10.27 15.30 11.37
C GLN A 82 11.38 14.69 10.51
N GLN A 83 12.53 14.39 11.10
CA GLN A 83 13.67 13.72 10.46
C GLN A 83 13.38 12.28 10.02
N SER A 84 12.40 11.61 10.62
CA SER A 84 11.94 10.28 10.20
C SER A 84 10.91 10.35 9.06
N ARG A 85 10.56 11.56 8.59
CA ARG A 85 9.56 11.74 7.54
C ARG A 85 10.12 11.34 6.18
N ILE A 86 9.43 10.41 5.53
CA ILE A 86 9.72 9.97 4.17
C ILE A 86 9.11 10.98 3.18
N PRO A 87 9.92 11.61 2.31
CA PRO A 87 9.41 12.51 1.28
C PRO A 87 8.55 11.76 0.26
N ILE A 88 7.42 12.36 -0.13
CA ILE A 88 6.59 11.89 -1.25
C ILE A 88 7.07 12.56 -2.53
N ASP A 89 7.18 11.79 -3.60
CA ASP A 89 7.61 12.22 -4.94
C ASP A 89 9.02 12.79 -5.01
N ALA A 90 9.90 12.45 -4.05
CA ALA A 90 11.30 12.81 -4.13
C ALA A 90 11.98 12.14 -5.33
N THR A 91 12.93 12.85 -5.94
CA THR A 91 13.81 12.33 -7.00
C THR A 91 14.98 11.51 -6.44
N GLU A 92 15.12 11.49 -5.13
CA GLU A 92 16.09 10.71 -4.37
C GLU A 92 15.35 9.75 -3.44
N SER A 93 15.98 8.61 -3.16
CA SER A 93 15.44 7.64 -2.22
C SER A 93 15.74 8.02 -0.78
N PHE A 94 14.82 7.73 0.13
CA PHE A 94 15.01 7.92 1.56
C PHE A 94 15.67 6.68 2.18
N PRO A 95 16.78 6.80 2.93
CA PRO A 95 17.40 5.65 3.58
C PRO A 95 16.53 5.14 4.73
N ILE A 96 16.41 3.82 4.85
CA ILE A 96 15.72 3.15 5.96
C ILE A 96 16.67 2.16 6.61
N ASN A 97 16.69 2.16 7.94
CA ASN A 97 17.64 1.34 8.69
C ASN A 97 17.04 0.89 10.02
N SER A 98 17.04 -0.42 10.25
CA SER A 98 16.49 -1.06 11.44
C SER A 98 17.36 -2.22 11.90
N ASP A 99 16.96 -2.89 12.97
CA ASP A 99 17.60 -4.14 13.41
C ASP A 99 17.31 -5.33 12.48
N ALA A 100 16.24 -5.25 11.67
CA ALA A 100 15.76 -6.35 10.82
C ALA A 100 16.01 -6.13 9.33
N PHE A 101 16.19 -4.88 8.90
CA PHE A 101 16.29 -4.49 7.49
C PHE A 101 17.15 -3.24 7.33
N GLU A 102 17.90 -3.16 6.23
CA GLU A 102 18.51 -1.91 5.78
C GLU A 102 18.29 -1.72 4.28
N GLY A 103 18.11 -0.46 3.87
CA GLY A 103 17.91 -0.14 2.47
C GLY A 103 17.46 1.29 2.26
N LYS A 104 16.61 1.46 1.26
CA LYS A 104 16.06 2.74 0.84
C LYS A 104 14.64 2.58 0.30
N ILE A 105 13.84 3.63 0.41
CA ILE A 105 12.44 3.67 0.00
C ILE A 105 12.15 4.91 -0.85
N VAL A 106 11.24 4.78 -1.80
CA VAL A 106 10.64 5.87 -2.57
C VAL A 106 9.13 5.72 -2.49
N VAL A 107 8.46 6.82 -2.18
CA VAL A 107 7.00 6.92 -2.22
C VAL A 107 6.64 7.77 -3.42
N ILE A 108 5.97 7.18 -4.40
CA ILE A 108 5.45 7.88 -5.56
C ILE A 108 3.94 7.99 -5.39
N HIS A 109 3.40 9.19 -5.43
CA HIS A 109 1.97 9.45 -5.31
C HIS A 109 1.55 10.42 -6.41
N ARG A 110 0.39 10.20 -7.03
CA ARG A 110 -0.08 11.18 -8.01
C ARG A 110 -0.59 12.43 -7.31
N PRO A 111 -0.15 13.62 -7.71
CA PRO A 111 -0.67 14.83 -7.10
C PRO A 111 -2.20 14.89 -7.21
N PRO A 112 -2.90 15.45 -6.21
CA PRO A 112 -4.32 15.76 -6.33
C PRO A 112 -4.61 16.72 -7.48
N ASP A 113 -3.71 17.68 -7.72
CA ASP A 113 -3.74 18.54 -8.91
C ASP A 113 -3.01 17.87 -10.08
N PRO A 114 -3.71 17.45 -11.15
CA PRO A 114 -3.09 16.78 -12.29
C PRO A 114 -2.16 17.69 -13.11
N ASN A 115 -2.23 19.01 -12.95
CA ASN A 115 -1.40 19.96 -13.68
C ASN A 115 -0.16 20.41 -12.89
N GLY A 116 -0.03 19.97 -11.63
CA GLY A 116 1.13 20.29 -10.80
C GLY A 116 2.42 19.64 -11.31
N PRO A 117 3.60 20.19 -10.95
CA PRO A 117 4.87 19.55 -11.25
C PRO A 117 4.92 18.17 -10.59
N PHE A 118 5.18 17.13 -11.37
CA PHE A 118 5.26 15.75 -10.91
C PHE A 118 6.39 15.02 -11.63
N PRO A 119 7.48 14.67 -10.93
CA PRO A 119 8.67 14.06 -11.54
C PRO A 119 8.38 12.75 -12.28
N TYR A 120 7.31 12.05 -11.89
CA TYR A 120 6.96 10.74 -12.41
C TYR A 120 5.84 10.78 -13.47
N HIS A 121 5.62 11.93 -14.12
CA HIS A 121 4.52 12.08 -15.07
C HIS A 121 4.63 11.14 -16.27
N GLY A 122 5.85 10.84 -16.75
CA GLY A 122 6.08 9.94 -17.89
C GLY A 122 5.60 8.52 -17.63
N TYR A 123 5.86 8.00 -16.43
CA TYR A 123 5.45 6.66 -16.00
C TYR A 123 4.05 6.59 -15.42
N MET A 124 3.74 7.44 -14.44
CA MET A 124 2.51 7.37 -13.68
C MET A 124 1.34 8.03 -14.42
N GLY A 125 1.56 9.08 -15.20
CA GLY A 125 0.47 9.89 -15.78
C GLY A 125 -0.57 9.11 -16.58
N LYS A 126 -0.16 8.07 -17.32
CA LYS A 126 -1.04 7.25 -18.17
C LYS A 126 -1.70 6.07 -17.45
N LYS A 127 -1.24 5.72 -16.25
CA LYS A 127 -1.74 4.54 -15.52
C LYS A 127 -3.01 4.88 -14.74
N ARG A 128 -3.57 3.92 -14.00
CA ARG A 128 -4.65 4.18 -13.01
C ARG A 128 -4.16 4.19 -11.55
N ARG A 129 -2.88 3.88 -11.32
CA ARG A 129 -2.25 3.76 -10.00
C ARG A 129 -2.28 5.09 -9.27
N ARG A 130 -2.73 5.11 -8.02
CA ARG A 130 -2.75 6.32 -7.21
C ARG A 130 -1.41 6.55 -6.51
N TRP A 131 -0.82 5.48 -5.98
CA TRP A 131 0.50 5.51 -5.37
C TRP A 131 1.28 4.24 -5.72
N GLU A 132 2.59 4.32 -5.58
CA GLU A 132 3.56 3.24 -5.72
C GLU A 132 4.61 3.37 -4.59
N LEU A 133 4.81 2.30 -3.83
CA LEU A 133 5.87 2.15 -2.84
C LEU A 133 6.94 1.26 -3.44
N ARG A 134 8.17 1.78 -3.48
CA ARG A 134 9.34 1.04 -3.94
C ARG A 134 10.36 1.02 -2.84
N TRP A 135 10.80 -0.17 -2.44
CA TRP A 135 11.92 -0.29 -1.52
C TRP A 135 12.97 -1.23 -2.09
N GLN A 136 14.23 -0.94 -1.80
CA GLN A 136 15.39 -1.73 -2.17
C GLN A 136 16.29 -1.87 -0.95
N GLY A 137 16.65 -3.10 -0.59
CA GLY A 137 17.48 -3.35 0.58
C GLY A 137 17.63 -4.83 0.89
N ARG A 138 18.16 -5.14 2.07
CA ARG A 138 18.38 -6.52 2.52
C ARG A 138 17.89 -6.72 3.94
N PHE A 139 17.49 -7.95 4.23
CA PHE A 139 17.18 -8.37 5.59
C PHE A 139 18.48 -8.59 6.37
N LYS A 140 18.53 -8.11 7.61
CA LYS A 140 19.66 -8.32 8.54
C LYS A 140 19.49 -9.57 9.40
N ARG A 141 18.25 -10.02 9.51
CA ARG A 141 17.86 -11.23 10.24
C ARG A 141 17.07 -12.10 9.28
N LYS A 142 17.29 -13.40 9.35
CA LYS A 142 16.56 -14.35 8.51
C LYS A 142 15.11 -14.41 8.99
N PRO A 143 14.11 -14.20 8.12
CA PRO A 143 12.72 -14.42 8.47
C PRO A 143 12.50 -15.84 9.00
N SER A 144 11.76 -15.97 10.11
CA SER A 144 11.41 -17.28 10.70
C SER A 144 10.49 -18.09 9.78
N SER A 145 9.69 -17.39 8.98
CA SER A 145 8.62 -17.93 8.16
C SER A 145 8.35 -17.02 6.95
N ALA A 146 7.28 -17.32 6.20
CA ALA A 146 6.88 -16.48 5.07
C ALA A 146 6.59 -15.04 5.53
N LEU A 147 7.09 -14.06 4.76
CA LEU A 147 6.84 -12.65 5.02
C LEU A 147 5.50 -12.20 4.42
N PHE A 148 4.89 -11.22 5.06
CA PHE A 148 3.62 -10.62 4.69
C PHE A 148 3.76 -9.11 4.64
N PHE A 149 3.26 -8.51 3.57
CA PHE A 149 3.13 -7.06 3.40
C PHE A 149 1.67 -6.64 3.55
N GLY A 150 1.43 -5.53 4.23
CA GLY A 150 0.09 -4.95 4.24
C GLY A 150 -0.05 -3.76 5.16
N ILE A 151 -1.28 -3.58 5.65
CA ILE A 151 -1.63 -2.49 6.54
C ILE A 151 -2.15 -3.00 7.89
N GLU A 152 -1.90 -2.22 8.93
CA GLU A 152 -2.33 -2.51 10.29
C GLU A 152 -2.85 -1.25 10.99
N ALA A 153 -3.96 -1.39 11.71
CA ALA A 153 -4.56 -0.37 12.57
C ALA A 153 -4.34 -0.78 14.03
N THR A 154 -3.70 0.11 14.80
CA THR A 154 -3.28 -0.15 16.19
C THR A 154 -4.36 0.18 17.21
N GLN A 155 -5.31 1.05 16.86
CA GLN A 155 -6.49 1.30 17.67
C GLN A 155 -7.68 0.46 17.17
N PRO A 156 -8.62 0.11 18.07
CA PRO A 156 -9.86 -0.55 17.68
C PRO A 156 -10.57 0.19 16.55
N LEU A 157 -11.03 -0.56 15.54
CA LEU A 157 -11.80 0.03 14.45
C LEU A 157 -13.16 0.55 14.97
N PRO A 158 -13.70 1.63 14.37
CA PRO A 158 -15.00 2.15 14.76
C PRO A 158 -16.11 1.13 14.51
N GLU A 159 -17.18 1.22 15.29
CA GLU A 159 -18.39 0.45 15.00
C GLU A 159 -19.02 0.91 13.68
N LEU A 160 -19.00 0.01 12.70
CA LEU A 160 -19.53 0.32 11.38
C LEU A 160 -21.06 0.20 11.36
N GLY A 161 -21.72 1.22 10.78
CA GLY A 161 -23.12 1.14 10.39
C GLY A 161 -23.37 0.09 9.30
N PHE A 162 -24.64 -0.28 9.07
CA PHE A 162 -25.02 -1.34 8.12
C PHE A 162 -24.43 -1.16 6.70
N VAL A 163 -24.46 0.08 6.19
CA VAL A 163 -23.92 0.43 4.88
C VAL A 163 -22.41 0.24 4.83
N ALA A 164 -21.67 0.78 5.81
CA ALA A 164 -20.21 0.65 5.89
C ALA A 164 -19.78 -0.82 6.06
N LYS A 165 -20.49 -1.62 6.88
CA LYS A 165 -20.27 -3.07 7.00
C LYS A 165 -20.42 -3.79 5.66
N SER A 166 -21.45 -3.44 4.90
CA SER A 166 -21.68 -4.01 3.56
C SER A 166 -20.57 -3.60 2.59
N GLY A 167 -20.12 -2.35 2.66
CA GLY A 167 -18.97 -1.84 1.91
C GLY A 167 -17.68 -2.61 2.20
N VAL A 168 -17.34 -2.81 3.47
CA VAL A 168 -16.15 -3.60 3.85
C VAL A 168 -16.24 -5.03 3.33
N ARG A 169 -17.40 -5.70 3.47
CA ARG A 169 -17.60 -7.05 2.94
C ARG A 169 -17.39 -7.11 1.42
N LEU A 170 -17.88 -6.12 0.68
CA LEU A 170 -17.65 -6.03 -0.77
C LEU A 170 -16.16 -5.85 -1.08
N VAL A 171 -15.48 -4.92 -0.39
CA VAL A 171 -14.05 -4.67 -0.57
C VAL A 171 -13.24 -5.93 -0.28
N LEU A 172 -13.51 -6.63 0.83
CA LEU A 172 -12.83 -7.88 1.18
C LEU A 172 -13.11 -8.97 0.15
N SER A 173 -14.35 -9.11 -0.32
CA SER A 173 -14.67 -10.09 -1.36
C SER A 173 -13.89 -9.84 -2.66
N ILE A 174 -13.79 -8.57 -3.08
CA ILE A 174 -13.01 -8.19 -4.26
C ILE A 174 -11.53 -8.46 -4.03
N SER A 175 -10.96 -8.01 -2.91
CA SER A 175 -9.55 -8.19 -2.58
C SER A 175 -9.17 -9.67 -2.49
N THR A 176 -9.98 -10.51 -1.85
CA THR A 176 -9.75 -11.96 -1.77
C THR A 176 -9.81 -12.61 -3.16
N ARG A 177 -10.76 -12.22 -4.02
CA ARG A 177 -10.82 -12.73 -5.40
C ARG A 177 -9.64 -12.29 -6.24
N LEU A 178 -9.21 -11.04 -6.12
CA LEU A 178 -8.04 -10.51 -6.82
C LEU A 178 -6.75 -11.19 -6.35
N ALA A 179 -6.63 -11.46 -5.05
CA ALA A 179 -5.53 -12.24 -4.48
C ALA A 179 -5.52 -13.67 -5.03
N ALA A 180 -6.66 -14.37 -4.97
CA ALA A 180 -6.78 -15.74 -5.47
C ALA A 180 -6.47 -15.84 -6.98
N ALA A 181 -6.95 -14.88 -7.78
CA ALA A 181 -6.65 -14.80 -9.21
C ALA A 181 -5.15 -14.58 -9.51
N ARG A 182 -4.38 -14.08 -8.55
CA ARG A 182 -2.92 -13.93 -8.61
C ARG A 182 -2.18 -15.09 -7.96
N GLY A 183 -2.85 -16.21 -7.64
CA GLY A 183 -2.23 -17.36 -6.98
C GLY A 183 -1.82 -17.08 -5.53
N THR A 184 -2.39 -16.06 -4.90
CA THR A 184 -2.08 -15.65 -3.53
C THR A 184 -3.33 -15.55 -2.67
N MET A 185 -3.20 -15.08 -1.43
CA MET A 185 -4.29 -14.92 -0.48
C MET A 185 -4.22 -13.56 0.23
N LEU A 186 -5.40 -13.06 0.59
CA LEU A 186 -5.53 -11.99 1.57
C LEU A 186 -5.63 -12.63 2.96
N LEU A 187 -4.72 -12.29 3.85
CA LEU A 187 -4.84 -12.57 5.27
C LEU A 187 -5.40 -11.35 5.98
N THR A 188 -6.38 -11.58 6.84
CA THR A 188 -6.98 -10.55 7.67
C THR A 188 -7.62 -11.17 8.89
N ASN A 189 -7.57 -10.47 10.02
CA ASN A 189 -8.34 -10.83 11.20
C ASN A 189 -9.67 -10.07 11.29
N TYR A 190 -10.14 -9.37 10.25
CA TYR A 190 -11.41 -8.64 10.31
C TYR A 190 -12.65 -9.54 10.11
N PRO A 191 -13.72 -9.42 10.94
CA PRO A 191 -13.80 -8.63 12.17
C PRO A 191 -12.90 -9.20 13.26
N ASN A 192 -12.16 -8.33 13.96
CA ASN A 192 -11.16 -8.75 14.93
C ASN A 192 -11.80 -9.35 16.19
N PRO A 193 -11.64 -10.67 16.44
CA PRO A 193 -12.22 -11.31 17.62
C PRO A 193 -11.44 -11.02 18.90
N ASP A 194 -10.19 -10.55 18.79
CA ASP A 194 -9.30 -10.28 19.91
C ASP A 194 -8.85 -8.81 19.89
N PRO A 195 -9.45 -7.94 20.71
CA PRO A 195 -9.14 -6.52 20.73
C PRO A 195 -7.72 -6.22 21.26
N SER A 196 -7.01 -7.20 21.82
CA SER A 196 -5.59 -7.05 22.19
C SER A 196 -4.65 -7.13 20.99
N LYS A 197 -5.14 -7.64 19.85
CA LYS A 197 -4.41 -7.70 18.59
C LYS A 197 -4.81 -6.55 17.69
N ASN A 198 -3.86 -6.03 16.95
CA ASN A 198 -4.13 -5.01 15.95
C ASN A 198 -4.95 -5.60 14.79
N THR A 199 -5.78 -4.77 14.13
CA THR A 199 -6.51 -5.23 12.94
C THR A 199 -5.62 -5.09 11.72
N PHE A 200 -5.49 -6.15 10.92
CA PHE A 200 -4.60 -6.16 9.77
C PHE A 200 -5.25 -6.66 8.47
N PHE A 201 -4.66 -6.24 7.36
CA PHE A 201 -4.93 -6.72 6.00
C PHE A 201 -3.60 -6.89 5.29
N THR A 202 -3.17 -8.14 5.08
CA THR A 202 -1.85 -8.47 4.55
C THR A 202 -1.92 -9.49 3.42
N PHE A 203 -0.89 -9.49 2.59
CA PHE A 203 -0.67 -10.46 1.52
C PHE A 203 0.75 -11.02 1.67
N PRO A 204 1.02 -12.26 1.26
CA PRO A 204 2.39 -12.76 1.16
C PRO A 204 3.29 -11.75 0.42
N LEU A 205 4.49 -11.46 0.94
CA LEU A 205 5.41 -10.45 0.40
C LEU A 205 5.81 -10.76 -1.06
N VAL A 206 5.87 -12.03 -1.43
CA VAL A 206 6.07 -12.49 -2.82
C VAL A 206 4.96 -12.00 -3.79
N SER A 207 3.82 -11.54 -3.26
CA SER A 207 2.69 -11.02 -4.03
C SER A 207 2.88 -9.56 -4.49
N ALA A 208 4.05 -8.98 -4.24
CA ALA A 208 4.42 -7.68 -4.77
C ALA A 208 4.16 -7.60 -6.28
N ASP A 209 3.79 -6.41 -6.75
CA ASP A 209 3.58 -6.20 -8.18
C ASP A 209 4.91 -6.37 -8.95
N THR A 210 6.04 -6.12 -8.28
CA THR A 210 7.40 -6.50 -8.71
C THR A 210 8.21 -6.96 -7.52
N CYS A 211 9.01 -8.03 -7.72
CA CYS A 211 10.00 -8.51 -6.78
C CYS A 211 11.24 -8.92 -7.58
N ILE A 212 12.35 -8.21 -7.38
CA ILE A 212 13.64 -8.46 -8.02
C ILE A 212 14.62 -8.87 -6.93
N VAL A 213 15.41 -9.90 -7.22
CA VAL A 213 16.46 -10.42 -6.34
C VAL A 213 17.80 -10.14 -7.03
N SER A 214 18.75 -9.62 -6.27
CA SER A 214 20.11 -9.35 -6.70
C SER A 214 21.08 -9.90 -5.65
N ASP A 215 22.25 -10.36 -6.09
CA ASP A 215 23.28 -10.86 -5.19
C ASP A 215 23.88 -9.71 -4.35
N LEU A 216 24.38 -9.98 -3.15
CA LEU A 216 24.96 -8.95 -2.27
C LEU A 216 26.18 -8.24 -2.87
N ASP A 217 26.90 -8.88 -3.78
CA ASP A 217 28.05 -8.33 -4.51
C ASP A 217 27.66 -7.58 -5.79
N THR A 218 26.35 -7.51 -6.12
CA THR A 218 25.85 -6.72 -7.25
C THR A 218 26.25 -5.25 -7.08
N PRO A 219 26.97 -4.65 -8.05
CA PRO A 219 27.35 -3.24 -7.99
C PRO A 219 26.13 -2.31 -7.87
N PRO A 220 26.21 -1.20 -7.12
CA PRO A 220 25.09 -0.27 -6.95
C PRO A 220 24.48 0.26 -8.26
N GLU A 221 25.29 0.41 -9.32
CA GLU A 221 24.86 0.85 -10.65
C GLU A 221 24.09 -0.22 -11.44
N GLU A 222 24.21 -1.49 -11.06
CA GLU A 222 23.47 -2.60 -11.66
C GLU A 222 22.16 -2.90 -10.92
N LEU A 223 22.03 -2.41 -9.68
CA LEU A 223 20.79 -2.54 -8.92
C LEU A 223 19.64 -1.77 -9.60
N PRO A 224 18.39 -2.27 -9.47
CA PRO A 224 17.23 -1.56 -10.00
C PRO A 224 17.13 -0.11 -9.47
N ASP A 225 17.05 0.87 -10.36
CA ASP A 225 16.84 2.25 -9.96
C ASP A 225 15.38 2.47 -9.50
N ILE A 226 15.18 2.54 -8.19
CA ILE A 226 13.86 2.74 -7.58
C ILE A 226 13.31 4.17 -7.75
N THR A 227 14.13 5.16 -8.11
CA THR A 227 13.67 6.54 -8.38
C THR A 227 13.39 6.78 -9.86
N ALA A 228 13.62 5.78 -10.72
CA ALA A 228 13.41 5.94 -12.15
C ALA A 228 11.93 6.20 -12.51
N ASP A 229 11.69 7.13 -13.45
CA ASP A 229 10.38 7.37 -14.09
C ASP A 229 10.02 6.27 -15.10
N LYS A 230 10.06 5.00 -14.66
CA LYS A 230 9.72 3.82 -15.45
C LYS A 230 9.17 2.69 -14.58
N ALA A 231 8.66 1.65 -15.23
CA ALA A 231 8.27 0.43 -14.55
C ALA A 231 9.52 -0.32 -14.07
N LEU A 232 9.47 -0.82 -12.84
CA LEU A 232 10.30 -1.95 -12.45
C LEU A 232 9.63 -3.24 -12.95
N THR A 233 10.43 -4.21 -13.36
CA THR A 233 9.94 -5.48 -13.90
C THR A 233 10.78 -6.63 -13.35
N GLY A 234 10.10 -7.62 -12.81
CA GLY A 234 10.70 -8.81 -12.20
C GLY A 234 9.72 -9.43 -11.23
N LYS A 235 9.72 -10.75 -11.15
CA LYS A 235 8.91 -11.49 -10.18
C LYS A 235 9.67 -12.72 -9.73
N VAL A 236 9.45 -13.07 -8.47
CA VAL A 236 9.85 -14.35 -7.90
C VAL A 236 8.66 -15.30 -7.91
N THR A 237 8.93 -16.59 -7.72
CA THR A 237 7.90 -17.60 -7.55
C THR A 237 7.18 -17.43 -6.20
N HIS A 238 5.95 -17.96 -6.08
CA HIS A 238 5.16 -17.81 -4.85
C HIS A 238 5.72 -18.59 -3.66
N ASP A 239 6.57 -19.58 -3.90
CA ASP A 239 7.28 -20.38 -2.90
C ASP A 239 8.68 -19.82 -2.56
N TYR A 240 9.02 -18.63 -3.08
CA TYR A 240 10.29 -17.99 -2.79
C TYR A 240 10.44 -17.69 -1.29
N LEU A 241 11.59 -18.07 -0.73
CA LEU A 241 11.94 -17.83 0.67
C LEU A 241 12.97 -16.72 0.77
N PHE A 242 12.65 -15.67 1.53
CA PHE A 242 13.56 -14.55 1.76
C PHE A 242 14.65 -14.94 2.76
N ASP A 243 15.85 -14.41 2.54
CA ASP A 243 17.05 -14.66 3.34
C ASP A 243 17.85 -13.37 3.58
N THR A 244 19.04 -13.51 4.17
CA THR A 244 19.98 -12.42 4.46
C THR A 244 21.07 -12.25 3.41
N GLU A 245 21.07 -13.09 2.36
CA GLU A 245 22.16 -13.26 1.41
C GLU A 245 21.89 -12.56 0.07
N HIS A 246 20.77 -11.83 -0.05
CA HIS A 246 20.39 -11.10 -1.25
C HIS A 246 19.90 -9.69 -0.96
N ILE A 247 19.96 -8.86 -1.99
CA ILE A 247 19.30 -7.56 -2.08
C ILE A 247 17.96 -7.75 -2.80
N TYR A 248 16.91 -7.22 -2.19
CA TYR A 248 15.55 -7.30 -2.70
C TYR A 248 15.06 -5.94 -3.12
N THR A 249 14.45 -5.86 -4.29
CA THR A 249 13.67 -4.69 -4.73
C THR A 249 12.21 -5.07 -4.89
N PHE A 250 11.34 -4.40 -4.15
CA PHE A 250 9.90 -4.62 -4.22
C PHE A 250 9.18 -3.39 -4.71
N CYS A 251 8.08 -3.61 -5.43
CA CYS A 251 7.14 -2.57 -5.81
C CYS A 251 5.73 -3.00 -5.47
N TYR A 252 5.04 -2.15 -4.71
CA TYR A 252 3.61 -2.24 -4.47
C TYR A 252 2.93 -1.00 -4.99
N TYR A 253 1.80 -1.16 -5.66
CA TYR A 253 0.95 -0.02 -5.98
C TYR A 253 -0.51 -0.29 -5.64
N SER A 254 -1.26 0.78 -5.47
CA SER A 254 -2.72 0.70 -5.41
C SER A 254 -3.34 1.79 -6.25
N MET A 255 -4.50 1.47 -6.82
CA MET A 255 -5.43 2.47 -7.38
C MET A 255 -6.66 2.67 -6.50
N TYR A 256 -6.75 1.95 -5.38
CA TYR A 256 -7.97 1.85 -4.58
C TYR A 256 -7.97 2.69 -3.31
N ILE A 257 -6.79 3.13 -2.88
CA ILE A 257 -6.61 3.95 -1.69
C ILE A 257 -5.80 5.17 -2.09
N ASP A 258 -6.25 6.35 -1.72
CA ASP A 258 -5.48 7.57 -1.79
C ASP A 258 -5.05 7.96 -0.38
N PHE A 259 -3.78 7.76 -0.05
CA PHE A 259 -3.26 8.18 1.25
C PHE A 259 -3.18 9.69 1.40
N VAL A 260 -3.07 10.45 0.31
CA VAL A 260 -2.95 11.92 0.39
C VAL A 260 -4.30 12.56 0.69
N THR A 261 -5.39 12.09 0.06
CA THR A 261 -6.76 12.58 0.35
C THR A 261 -7.53 11.71 1.35
N TRP A 262 -6.90 10.65 1.84
CA TRP A 262 -7.45 9.69 2.82
C TRP A 262 -8.81 9.12 2.44
N ASP A 263 -8.98 8.72 1.19
CA ASP A 263 -10.23 8.17 0.67
C ASP A 263 -10.04 6.93 -0.21
N LEU A 264 -11.11 6.15 -0.32
CA LEU A 264 -11.21 5.04 -1.25
C LEU A 264 -11.42 5.56 -2.67
N ARG A 265 -10.79 4.92 -3.65
CA ARG A 265 -10.88 5.28 -5.07
C ARG A 265 -11.19 4.05 -5.90
N ASN A 266 -11.77 4.23 -7.09
CA ASN A 266 -11.95 3.16 -8.08
C ASN A 266 -12.68 1.89 -7.57
N LEU A 267 -13.44 1.99 -6.48
CA LEU A 267 -14.24 0.91 -5.91
C LEU A 267 -15.73 1.19 -6.18
N PRO A 268 -16.49 0.23 -6.72
CA PRO A 268 -17.93 0.38 -6.86
C PRO A 268 -18.57 0.69 -5.50
N VAL A 269 -19.58 1.57 -5.50
CA VAL A 269 -20.39 1.96 -4.31
C VAL A 269 -19.66 2.82 -3.28
N VAL A 270 -18.37 2.58 -3.00
CA VAL A 270 -17.64 3.23 -1.89
C VAL A 270 -16.53 4.20 -2.32
N SER A 271 -16.35 4.45 -3.63
CA SER A 271 -15.39 5.46 -4.10
C SER A 271 -15.73 6.86 -3.54
N GLY A 272 -14.72 7.58 -3.06
CA GLY A 272 -14.84 8.87 -2.38
C GLY A 272 -15.15 8.76 -0.88
N THR A 273 -15.37 7.55 -0.36
CA THR A 273 -15.57 7.35 1.09
C THR A 273 -14.23 7.55 1.80
N SER A 274 -14.23 8.37 2.85
CA SER A 274 -13.04 8.56 3.68
C SER A 274 -12.61 7.25 4.33
N LEU A 275 -11.30 7.00 4.37
CA LEU A 275 -10.73 5.87 5.11
C LEU A 275 -11.10 5.93 6.59
N CYS A 276 -11.28 7.12 7.17
CA CYS A 276 -11.72 7.30 8.55
C CYS A 276 -13.07 6.64 8.85
N THR A 277 -13.94 6.44 7.85
CA THR A 277 -15.17 5.69 8.03
C THR A 277 -14.90 4.23 8.44
N PHE A 278 -13.77 3.67 8.01
CA PHE A 278 -13.40 2.27 8.25
C PHE A 278 -12.35 2.13 9.35
N THR A 279 -11.42 3.06 9.43
CA THR A 279 -10.29 3.01 10.36
C THR A 279 -10.49 3.88 11.60
N GLY A 280 -11.44 4.81 11.59
CA GLY A 280 -11.48 5.88 12.57
C GLY A 280 -10.38 6.92 12.33
N HIS A 281 -10.26 7.87 13.25
CA HIS A 281 -9.25 8.94 13.20
C HIS A 281 -7.92 8.47 13.79
N GLN A 282 -7.30 7.50 13.15
CA GLN A 282 -6.00 6.96 13.54
C GLN A 282 -5.06 6.87 12.33
N PRO A 283 -3.73 6.92 12.54
CA PRO A 283 -2.79 6.58 11.50
C PRO A 283 -2.86 5.09 11.13
N ILE A 284 -2.30 4.73 9.98
CA ILE A 284 -2.23 3.35 9.49
C ILE A 284 -0.77 2.97 9.36
N HIS A 285 -0.41 1.80 9.85
CA HIS A 285 0.93 1.24 9.69
C HIS A 285 0.99 0.45 8.39
N VAL A 286 2.00 0.71 7.55
CA VAL A 286 2.38 -0.13 6.41
C VAL A 286 3.54 -1.01 6.85
N ILE A 287 3.32 -2.32 6.84
CA ILE A 287 4.20 -3.26 7.54
C ILE A 287 4.74 -4.35 6.62
N ILE A 288 5.91 -4.87 6.97
CA ILE A 288 6.36 -6.21 6.60
C ILE A 288 6.57 -6.98 7.90
N LYS A 289 5.90 -8.12 8.04
CA LYS A 289 6.07 -9.01 9.19
C LYS A 289 6.03 -10.48 8.79
N ASP A 290 6.53 -11.36 9.65
CA ASP A 290 6.39 -12.80 9.47
C ASP A 290 5.13 -13.35 10.16
N GLN A 291 4.96 -14.68 10.21
CA GLN A 291 3.81 -15.33 10.86
C GLN A 291 3.87 -15.30 12.38
N GLU A 292 5.04 -15.03 12.96
CA GLU A 292 5.27 -14.94 14.40
C GLU A 292 5.07 -13.50 14.92
N ASP A 293 4.52 -12.63 14.08
CA ASP A 293 4.34 -11.19 14.32
C ASP A 293 5.67 -10.44 14.54
N GLU A 294 6.78 -10.94 13.99
CA GLU A 294 8.05 -10.23 13.97
C GLU A 294 8.09 -9.20 12.83
N TYR A 295 8.38 -7.95 13.15
CA TYR A 295 8.41 -6.84 12.19
C TYR A 295 9.78 -6.70 11.53
N PHE A 296 9.76 -6.63 10.20
CA PHE A 296 10.91 -6.32 9.36
C PHE A 296 10.86 -4.89 8.81
N MET A 297 9.65 -4.33 8.70
CA MET A 297 9.41 -2.95 8.30
C MET A 297 8.10 -2.44 8.94
N ASP A 298 8.08 -1.19 9.35
CA ASP A 298 6.93 -0.46 9.86
C ASP A 298 7.04 1.01 9.45
N VAL A 299 6.13 1.45 8.60
CA VAL A 299 6.03 2.82 8.11
C VAL A 299 4.67 3.38 8.52
N LEU A 300 4.67 4.44 9.33
CA LEU A 300 3.45 5.11 9.74
C LEU A 300 2.95 6.01 8.64
N ILE A 301 1.69 5.88 8.24
CA ILE A 301 1.00 6.87 7.42
C ILE A 301 0.00 7.61 8.31
N ALA A 302 0.21 8.91 8.47
CA ALA A 302 -0.68 9.77 9.23
C ALA A 302 -1.30 10.84 8.31
N HIS A 303 -2.63 10.99 8.37
CA HIS A 303 -3.35 12.07 7.72
C HIS A 303 -3.82 13.10 8.74
N ARG A 304 -3.67 14.39 8.42
CA ARG A 304 -4.03 15.51 9.30
C ARG A 304 -5.54 15.75 9.35
#